data_AF-A0A3N9UN92-F1
#
_entry.id   AF-A0A3N9UN92-F1
#
_cell.length_a   1.000
_cell.length_b   1.000
_cell.length_c   1.000
_cell.angle_alpha   90.00
_cell.angle_beta   90.00
_cell.angle_gamma   90.00
#
_symmetry.space_group_name_H-M   'P 1'
#
loop_
_entity.id
_entity.type
_entity.pdbx_description
1 polymer ?
#
loop_
_entity_poly.entity_id
_entity_poly.type
_entity_poly.pdbx_seq_one_letter_code
_entity_poly.pdbx_strand_id
1 'polypeptide(L)'
;MDLETKALLLSFGTVQLPVPKVGGRVSTAGPGAGGQSVFFQSGERMVRLSVVQHSPLRLEPREGEDACAIMLGDREVAQGRQVQPLLHCPEQAYITVSERCIYDCKFCAVPKMRGIVKSRQTVRQMVEAAKDMGRLRAISLTSGVETSPQSEGARVAEI
;
A
#
# COMPACT_ATOMS: atom_id res chain seq x y z
N MET A 1 -8.72 -6.08 -17.08
CA MET A 1 -8.77 -7.52 -16.76
C MET A 1 -10.17 -7.90 -16.29
N ASP A 2 -10.55 -9.16 -16.49
CA ASP A 2 -11.78 -9.75 -15.96
C ASP A 2 -11.61 -10.18 -14.49
N LEU A 3 -12.65 -10.81 -13.91
CA LEU A 3 -12.65 -11.26 -12.52
C LEU A 3 -11.77 -12.50 -12.31
N GLU A 4 -11.72 -13.43 -13.26
CA GLU A 4 -10.91 -14.64 -13.17
C GLU A 4 -9.42 -14.30 -13.17
N THR A 5 -8.99 -13.42 -14.06
CA THR A 5 -7.64 -12.88 -14.10
C THR A 5 -7.32 -12.15 -12.80
N LYS A 6 -8.23 -11.31 -12.29
CA LYS A 6 -8.03 -10.63 -11.00
C LYS A 6 -7.84 -11.64 -9.86
N ALA A 7 -8.68 -12.68 -9.81
CA ALA A 7 -8.59 -13.73 -8.80
C ALA A 7 -7.28 -14.51 -8.90
N LEU A 8 -6.83 -14.84 -10.11
CA LEU A 8 -5.54 -15.47 -10.37
C LEU A 8 -4.37 -14.62 -9.85
N LEU A 9 -4.36 -13.32 -10.14
CA LEU A 9 -3.30 -12.43 -9.64
C LEU A 9 -3.28 -12.34 -8.12
N LEU A 10 -4.47 -12.26 -7.49
CA LEU A 10 -4.60 -12.20 -6.04
C LEU A 10 -4.22 -13.53 -5.35
N SER A 11 -4.44 -14.68 -5.99
CA SER A 11 -4.10 -15.98 -5.41
C SER A 11 -2.58 -16.17 -5.31
N PHE A 12 -1.80 -15.59 -6.22
CA PHE A 12 -0.35 -15.50 -6.07
C PHE A 12 0.04 -14.41 -5.06
N GLY A 13 -0.59 -13.23 -5.12
CA GLY A 13 -0.37 -12.13 -4.17
C GLY A 13 1.00 -11.45 -4.23
N THR A 14 1.92 -11.98 -5.04
CA THR A 14 3.29 -11.49 -5.21
C THR A 14 3.63 -11.23 -6.67
N VAL A 15 4.64 -10.41 -6.92
CA VAL A 15 5.18 -10.17 -8.25
C VAL A 15 6.68 -9.91 -8.19
N GLN A 16 7.40 -10.31 -9.24
CA GLN A 16 8.81 -10.00 -9.43
C GLN A 16 8.95 -8.82 -10.38
N LEU A 17 9.81 -7.87 -10.03
CA LEU A 17 10.19 -6.76 -10.90
C LEU A 17 11.49 -7.12 -11.65
N PRO A 18 11.65 -6.71 -12.92
CA PRO A 18 12.85 -6.97 -13.72
C PRO A 18 14.07 -6.27 -13.16
N VAL A 19 13.87 -5.11 -12.51
CA VAL A 19 14.88 -4.42 -11.72
C VAL A 19 14.24 -4.01 -10.40
N PRO A 20 14.86 -4.29 -9.24
CA PRO A 20 14.38 -3.75 -7.97
C PRO A 20 14.37 -2.21 -8.03
N LYS A 21 13.20 -1.58 -7.93
CA LYS A 21 13.14 -0.12 -7.76
C LYS A 21 13.69 0.22 -6.38
N VAL A 22 14.94 0.70 -6.34
CA VAL A 22 15.56 1.30 -5.16
C VAL A 22 14.75 2.57 -4.82
N GLY A 23 14.20 2.67 -3.61
CA GLY A 23 13.52 3.88 -3.13
C GLY A 23 11.99 3.90 -3.17
N GLY A 24 11.32 2.78 -3.46
CA GLY A 24 9.86 2.68 -3.31
C GLY A 24 9.42 2.89 -1.85
N ARG A 25 8.43 3.76 -1.60
CA ARG A 25 7.94 4.07 -0.26
C ARG A 25 7.36 2.79 0.38
N VAL A 26 7.99 2.35 1.47
CA VAL A 26 7.60 1.13 2.18
C VAL A 26 6.26 1.32 2.88
N SER A 27 5.41 0.31 2.83
CA SER A 27 4.15 0.32 3.56
C SER A 27 4.42 0.42 5.07
N THR A 28 3.86 1.39 5.79
CA THR A 28 3.91 1.43 7.26
C THR A 28 2.61 1.00 7.92
N ALA A 29 1.66 0.49 7.13
CA ALA A 29 0.32 0.17 7.61
C ALA A 29 -0.18 -1.20 7.11
N GLY A 30 -1.08 -1.79 7.88
CA GLY A 30 -1.71 -3.09 7.59
C GLY A 30 -0.78 -4.31 7.71
N PRO A 31 -1.26 -5.51 7.34
CA PRO A 31 -0.49 -6.76 7.46
C PRO A 31 0.79 -6.79 6.60
N GLY A 32 0.83 -6.01 5.52
CA GLY A 32 1.97 -5.89 4.61
C GLY A 32 2.93 -4.74 4.94
N ALA A 33 2.90 -4.21 6.16
CA ALA A 33 3.84 -3.18 6.59
C ALA A 33 5.29 -3.69 6.58
N GLY A 34 6.24 -2.86 6.16
CA GLY A 34 7.66 -3.22 5.96
C GLY A 34 8.00 -3.73 4.56
N GLY A 35 7.02 -4.08 3.73
CA GLY A 35 7.23 -4.58 2.36
C GLY A 35 7.05 -3.53 1.26
N GLN A 36 7.66 -3.78 0.11
CA GLN A 36 7.36 -3.09 -1.14
C GLN A 36 6.15 -3.75 -1.83
N SER A 37 5.32 -2.95 -2.51
CA SER A 37 4.19 -3.45 -3.29
C SER A 37 4.02 -2.62 -4.55
N VAL A 38 3.43 -3.22 -5.58
CA VAL A 38 2.93 -2.49 -6.75
C VAL A 38 1.42 -2.50 -6.76
N PHE A 39 0.83 -1.41 -7.24
CA PHE A 39 -0.58 -1.36 -7.61
C PHE A 39 -0.64 -1.47 -9.14
N PHE A 40 -1.28 -2.52 -9.63
CA PHE A 40 -1.47 -2.77 -11.05
C PHE A 40 -2.94 -2.59 -11.40
N GLN A 41 -3.22 -1.74 -12.38
CA GLN A 41 -4.57 -1.48 -12.87
C GLN A 41 -4.70 -1.94 -14.32
N SER A 42 -5.75 -2.72 -14.59
CA SER A 42 -6.12 -3.17 -15.93
C SER A 42 -7.61 -2.95 -16.15
N GLY A 43 -7.95 -1.93 -16.96
CA GLY A 43 -9.30 -1.38 -17.04
C GLY A 43 -9.73 -0.77 -15.69
N GLU A 44 -10.94 -1.10 -15.25
CA GLU A 44 -11.48 -0.61 -13.96
C GLU A 44 -10.98 -1.39 -12.74
N ARG A 45 -10.26 -2.50 -12.96
CA ARG A 45 -9.85 -3.40 -11.88
C ARG A 45 -8.41 -3.16 -11.49
N MET A 46 -8.16 -3.19 -10.18
CA MET A 46 -6.84 -3.03 -9.58
C MET A 46 -6.52 -4.18 -8.64
N VAL A 47 -5.24 -4.54 -8.57
CA VAL A 47 -4.66 -5.45 -7.58
C VAL A 47 -3.42 -4.82 -6.96
N ARG A 48 -3.18 -5.13 -5.68
CA ARG A 48 -1.92 -4.86 -5.00
C ARG A 48 -1.15 -6.16 -4.91
N LEU A 49 0.09 -6.18 -5.39
CA LEU A 49 0.98 -7.35 -5.33
C LEU A 49 2.24 -6.99 -4.55
N SER A 50 2.65 -7.88 -3.65
CA SER A 50 3.89 -7.71 -2.88
C SER A 50 5.10 -7.99 -3.77
N VAL A 51 6.12 -7.14 -3.70
CA VAL A 51 7.33 -7.33 -4.50
C VAL A 51 8.25 -8.32 -3.79
N VAL A 52 8.63 -9.38 -4.49
CA VAL A 52 9.56 -10.42 -4.00
C VAL A 52 10.60 -10.75 -5.06
N GLN A 53 11.75 -11.28 -4.65
CA GLN A 53 12.82 -11.66 -5.58
C GLN A 53 12.42 -12.82 -6.51
N HIS A 54 11.58 -13.73 -6.02
CA HIS A 54 11.15 -14.93 -6.75
C HIS A 54 9.64 -15.05 -6.69
N SER A 55 8.98 -14.75 -7.81
CA SER A 55 7.53 -14.86 -7.96
C SER A 55 7.20 -15.53 -9.30
N PRO A 56 6.17 -16.40 -9.37
CA PRO A 56 5.67 -16.92 -10.64
C PRO A 56 5.19 -15.81 -11.59
N LEU A 57 4.69 -14.71 -11.01
CA LEU A 57 4.29 -13.52 -11.74
C LEU A 57 5.47 -12.57 -11.92
N ARG A 58 5.69 -12.11 -13.14
CA ARG A 58 6.66 -11.05 -13.50
C ARG A 58 5.93 -9.84 -14.03
N LEU A 59 6.32 -8.64 -13.61
CA LEU A 59 5.81 -7.39 -14.17
C LEU A 59 6.80 -6.88 -15.21
N GLU A 60 6.35 -6.71 -16.45
CA GLU A 60 7.20 -6.25 -17.55
C GLU A 60 6.74 -4.88 -18.06
N PRO A 61 7.65 -3.91 -18.19
CA PRO A 61 7.34 -2.64 -18.84
C PRO A 61 6.86 -2.84 -20.29
N ARG A 62 5.98 -1.96 -20.75
CA ARG A 62 5.54 -1.82 -22.13
C ARG A 62 5.79 -0.39 -22.59
N GLU A 63 5.65 -0.14 -23.89
CA GLU A 63 5.72 1.22 -24.42
C GLU A 63 4.59 2.09 -23.86
N GLY A 64 4.92 3.31 -23.43
CA GLY A 64 4.00 4.25 -22.79
C GLY A 64 4.29 4.49 -21.30
N GLU A 65 3.86 5.63 -20.79
CA GLU A 65 4.07 6.01 -19.39
C GLU A 65 3.32 5.04 -18.46
N ASP A 66 4.04 4.47 -17.49
CA ASP A 66 3.58 3.46 -16.53
C ASP A 66 2.96 2.18 -17.14
N ALA A 67 2.96 2.04 -18.47
CA ALA A 67 2.42 0.89 -19.17
C ALA A 67 3.21 -0.38 -18.84
N CYS A 68 2.50 -1.45 -18.51
CA CYS A 68 3.11 -2.73 -18.17
C CYS A 68 2.18 -3.91 -18.41
N ALA A 69 2.75 -5.10 -18.43
CA ALA A 69 2.03 -6.36 -18.42
C ALA A 69 2.47 -7.22 -17.25
N ILE A 70 1.58 -8.11 -16.82
CA ILE A 70 1.93 -9.20 -15.91
C ILE A 70 2.03 -10.49 -16.73
N MET A 71 3.15 -11.19 -16.56
CA MET A 71 3.46 -12.47 -17.18
C MET A 71 3.40 -13.58 -16.13
N LEU A 72 2.88 -14.76 -16.51
CA LEU A 72 2.99 -16.01 -15.75
C LEU A 72 3.75 -17.01 -16.62
N GLY A 73 5.03 -17.23 -16.31
CA GLY A 73 5.95 -17.85 -17.28
C GLY A 73 5.98 -17.02 -18.56
N ASP A 74 5.80 -17.65 -19.71
CA ASP A 74 5.84 -16.97 -21.02
C ASP A 74 4.46 -16.47 -21.47
N ARG A 75 3.42 -16.68 -20.66
CA ARG A 75 2.06 -16.25 -20.96
C ARG A 75 1.78 -14.89 -20.36
N GLU A 76 1.39 -13.95 -21.20
CA GLU A 76 0.82 -12.68 -20.73
C GLU A 76 -0.57 -12.92 -20.14
N VAL A 77 -0.77 -12.55 -18.87
CA VAL A 77 -2.05 -12.74 -18.16
C VAL A 77 -2.85 -11.45 -18.07
N ALA A 78 -2.20 -10.28 -18.08
CA ALA A 78 -2.89 -9.00 -18.07
C ALA A 78 -2.01 -7.87 -18.61
N GLN A 79 -2.61 -6.97 -19.40
CA GLN A 79 -2.02 -5.67 -19.75
C GLN A 79 -2.68 -4.56 -18.93
N GLY A 80 -1.91 -3.52 -18.59
CA GLY A 80 -2.39 -2.42 -17.78
C GLY A 80 -1.31 -1.39 -17.50
N ARG A 81 -1.41 -0.75 -16.34
CA ARG A 81 -0.46 0.25 -15.88
C ARG A 81 -0.13 0.08 -14.41
N GLN A 82 1.07 0.51 -14.03
CA GLN A 82 1.39 0.76 -12.63
C GLN A 82 0.65 2.02 -12.17
N VAL A 83 0.13 1.98 -10.95
CA VAL A 83 -0.50 3.15 -10.32
C VAL A 83 0.30 3.51 -9.09
N GLN A 84 0.73 4.77 -9.00
CA GLN A 84 1.51 5.21 -7.85
C GLN A 84 0.61 5.35 -6.61
N PRO A 85 0.99 4.79 -5.45
CA PRO A 85 0.28 5.04 -4.20
C PRO A 85 0.46 6.50 -3.77
N LEU A 86 -0.49 7.04 -3.00
CA LEU A 86 -0.40 8.39 -2.45
C LEU A 86 0.26 8.37 -1.06
N LEU A 87 -0.51 8.03 -0.03
CA LEU A 87 0.01 7.54 1.24
C LEU A 87 -0.51 6.13 1.41
N HIS A 88 0.33 5.14 1.12
CA HIS A 88 0.05 3.70 1.15
C HIS A 88 -0.94 3.18 0.08
N CYS A 89 -1.96 3.93 -0.32
CA CYS A 89 -2.99 3.49 -1.27
C CYS A 89 -3.16 4.53 -2.41
N PRO A 90 -3.45 4.12 -3.66
CA PRO A 90 -3.81 5.06 -4.73
C PRO A 90 -4.99 5.93 -4.34
N GLU A 91 -4.90 7.22 -4.64
CA GLU A 91 -5.95 8.22 -4.41
C GLU A 91 -6.41 8.39 -2.94
N GLN A 92 -5.81 7.67 -1.99
CA GLN A 92 -6.17 7.71 -0.59
C GLN A 92 -4.97 8.04 0.29
N ALA A 93 -5.18 8.95 1.24
CA ALA A 93 -4.28 9.16 2.36
C ALA A 93 -4.59 8.15 3.47
N TYR A 94 -3.96 6.96 3.43
CA TYR A 94 -4.09 5.95 4.49
C TYR A 94 -2.95 6.11 5.49
N ILE A 95 -3.25 6.62 6.68
CA ILE A 95 -2.26 7.05 7.67
C ILE A 95 -2.48 6.27 8.96
N THR A 96 -1.41 5.65 9.46
CA THR A 96 -1.39 5.12 10.83
C THR A 96 -0.82 6.19 11.75
N VAL A 97 -1.65 6.70 12.66
CA VAL A 97 -1.32 7.80 13.59
C VAL A 97 -0.32 7.30 14.64
N SER A 98 -0.65 6.23 15.34
CA SER A 98 0.25 5.55 16.29
C SER A 98 0.74 4.23 15.71
N GLU A 99 2.03 4.16 15.34
CA GLU A 99 2.67 2.96 14.77
C GLU A 99 3.18 2.00 15.85
N ARG A 100 2.53 1.99 17.01
CA ARG A 100 2.80 1.13 18.17
C ARG A 100 1.50 0.84 18.90
N CYS A 101 1.46 -0.26 19.63
CA CYS A 101 0.24 -0.69 20.31
C CYS A 101 0.58 -1.49 21.58
N ILE A 102 -0.17 -1.28 22.67
CA ILE A 102 -0.10 -2.08 23.90
C ILE A 102 -0.70 -3.48 23.76
N TYR A 103 -1.57 -3.68 22.75
CA TYR A 103 -2.18 -4.97 22.47
C TYR A 103 -1.30 -5.78 21.53
N ASP A 104 -1.33 -7.11 21.66
CA ASP A 104 -0.63 -8.05 20.77
C ASP A 104 -1.62 -8.95 20.02
N CYS A 105 -2.52 -8.33 19.25
CA CYS A 105 -3.48 -9.08 18.44
C CYS A 105 -2.73 -9.99 17.46
N LYS A 106 -3.04 -11.30 17.45
CA LYS A 106 -2.28 -12.32 16.69
C LYS A 106 -2.06 -12.00 15.20
N PHE A 107 -2.98 -11.26 14.59
CA PHE A 107 -2.96 -10.90 13.17
C PHE A 107 -2.42 -9.49 12.88
N CYS A 108 -2.08 -8.71 13.90
CA CYS A 108 -1.68 -7.32 13.74
C CYS A 108 -0.16 -7.16 13.67
N ALA A 109 0.33 -6.40 12.68
CA ALA A 109 1.75 -6.08 12.54
C ALA A 109 2.17 -4.87 13.39
N VAL A 110 1.24 -3.97 13.74
CA VAL A 110 1.52 -2.70 14.43
C VAL A 110 2.32 -2.84 15.73
N PRO A 111 2.01 -3.77 16.66
CA PRO A 111 2.75 -3.91 17.90
C PRO A 111 4.23 -4.28 17.68
N LYS A 112 4.50 -5.01 16.59
CA LYS A 112 5.84 -5.49 16.23
C LYS A 112 6.69 -4.42 15.55
N MET A 113 6.07 -3.42 14.91
CA MET A 113 6.78 -2.33 14.24
C MET A 113 7.46 -1.37 15.23
N ARG A 114 6.89 -1.17 16.42
CA ARG A 114 7.39 -0.24 17.46
C ARG A 114 7.74 1.15 16.90
N GLY A 115 6.94 1.62 15.92
CA GLY A 115 7.15 2.87 15.19
C GLY A 115 6.78 4.11 16.02
N ILE A 116 6.67 5.26 15.35
CA ILE A 116 6.42 6.54 16.03
C ILE A 116 4.93 6.79 16.28
N VAL A 117 4.64 7.69 17.23
CA VAL A 117 3.32 8.32 17.36
C VAL A 117 3.36 9.68 16.69
N LYS A 118 2.61 9.85 15.61
CA LYS A 118 2.61 11.08 14.81
C LYS A 118 1.84 12.17 15.54
N SER A 119 2.39 13.38 15.51
CA SER A 119 1.68 14.57 15.98
C SER A 119 0.53 14.91 15.02
N ARG A 120 -0.48 15.65 15.52
CA ARG A 120 -1.53 16.23 14.68
C ARG A 120 -0.96 17.02 13.51
N GLN A 121 0.04 17.87 13.76
CA GLN A 121 0.66 18.69 12.73
C GLN A 121 1.29 17.83 11.64
N THR A 122 1.98 16.75 12.02
CA THR A 122 2.55 15.79 11.08
C THR A 122 1.48 15.15 10.21
N VAL A 123 0.36 14.70 10.80
CA VAL A 123 -0.73 14.09 10.04
C VAL A 123 -1.37 15.10 9.08
N ARG A 124 -1.61 16.34 9.52
CA ARG A 124 -2.15 17.40 8.65
C ARG A 124 -1.22 17.71 7.48
N GLN A 125 0.08 17.86 7.73
CA GLN A 125 1.08 18.06 6.67
C GLN A 125 1.12 16.91 5.67
N MET A 126 0.99 15.66 6.14
CA MET A 126 0.91 14.50 5.24
C MET A 126 -0.34 14.56 4.34
N VAL A 127 -1.49 14.93 4.89
CA VAL A 127 -2.74 15.08 4.13
C VAL A 127 -2.66 16.25 3.14
N GLU A 128 -2.09 17.38 3.54
CA GLU A 128 -1.88 18.54 2.66
C GLU A 128 -0.96 18.17 1.49
N ALA A 129 0.19 17.56 1.77
CA ALA A 129 1.09 17.07 0.71
C ALA A 129 0.41 16.05 -0.22
N ALA A 130 -0.47 15.21 0.31
CA ALA A 130 -1.26 14.26 -0.49
C ALA A 130 -2.31 14.98 -1.37
N LYS A 131 -2.93 16.04 -0.84
CA LYS A 131 -3.88 16.89 -1.56
C LYS A 131 -3.21 17.64 -2.71
N ASP A 132 -2.00 18.17 -2.49
CA ASP A 132 -1.25 18.93 -3.49
C ASP A 132 -0.84 18.09 -4.71
N MET A 133 -0.80 16.76 -4.58
CA MET A 133 -0.62 15.83 -5.71
C MET A 133 -1.87 15.73 -6.61
N GLY A 134 -2.96 16.42 -6.31
CA GLY A 134 -4.14 16.59 -7.18
C GLY A 134 -5.06 15.37 -7.34
N ARG A 135 -4.76 14.26 -6.66
CA ARG A 135 -5.44 12.97 -6.84
C ARG A 135 -6.02 12.37 -5.55
N LEU A 136 -6.03 13.14 -4.45
CA LEU A 136 -6.62 12.71 -3.18
C LEU A 136 -8.15 12.67 -3.28
N ARG A 137 -8.74 11.49 -3.04
CA ARG A 137 -10.18 11.22 -3.00
C ARG A 137 -10.69 10.84 -1.61
N ALA A 138 -9.85 10.24 -0.77
CA ALA A 138 -10.24 9.78 0.55
C ALA A 138 -9.12 9.89 1.57
N ILE A 139 -9.48 10.05 2.84
CA ILE A 139 -8.56 9.99 3.99
C ILE A 139 -9.02 8.85 4.90
N SER A 140 -8.09 8.01 5.33
CA SER A 140 -8.35 6.96 6.31
C SER A 140 -7.31 7.05 7.40
N LEU A 141 -7.75 7.39 8.62
CA LEU A 141 -6.93 7.39 9.80
C LEU A 141 -7.08 6.04 10.52
N THR A 142 -5.96 5.42 10.81
CA THR A 142 -5.87 4.20 11.62
C THR A 142 -4.90 4.42 12.75
N SER A 143 -4.95 3.58 13.78
CA SER A 143 -4.01 3.70 14.88
C SER A 143 -3.82 2.38 15.62
N GLY A 144 -2.61 2.15 16.14
CA GLY A 144 -2.43 1.32 17.31
C GLY A 144 -2.81 2.10 18.58
N VAL A 145 -2.77 1.44 19.74
CA VAL A 145 -3.11 2.06 21.03
C VAL A 145 -1.85 2.25 21.83
N GLU A 146 -1.30 3.46 21.89
CA GLU A 146 -0.02 3.71 22.58
C GLU A 146 -0.10 3.49 24.09
N THR A 147 -1.16 3.97 24.74
CA THR A 147 -1.31 3.95 26.21
C THR A 147 -2.67 3.40 26.65
N SER A 148 -3.76 3.90 26.10
CA SER A 148 -5.13 3.45 26.37
C SER A 148 -6.06 3.77 25.20
N PRO A 149 -7.15 3.00 24.99
CA PRO A 149 -8.11 3.27 23.92
C PRO A 149 -8.69 4.69 23.96
N GLN A 150 -8.96 5.22 25.15
CA GLN A 150 -9.53 6.56 25.34
C GLN A 150 -8.54 7.66 24.93
N SER A 151 -7.28 7.55 25.36
CA SER A 151 -6.23 8.48 24.95
C SER A 151 -6.01 8.46 23.44
N GLU A 152 -6.04 7.28 22.84
CA GLU A 152 -5.89 7.15 21.39
C GLU A 152 -7.09 7.72 20.62
N GLY A 153 -8.31 7.46 21.10
CA GLY A 153 -9.53 8.02 20.53
C GLY A 153 -9.54 9.55 20.56
N ALA A 154 -9.15 10.15 21.68
CA ALA A 154 -9.01 11.59 21.81
C ALA A 154 -7.95 12.15 20.84
N ARG A 155 -6.78 11.50 20.75
CA ARG A 155 -5.70 11.87 19.83
C ARG A 155 -6.18 11.91 18.38
N VAL A 156 -6.91 10.89 17.93
CA VAL A 156 -7.39 10.80 16.55
C VAL A 156 -8.51 11.81 16.28
N ALA A 157 -9.39 12.06 17.24
CA ALA A 157 -10.50 13.02 17.10
C ALA A 157 -10.04 14.49 16.99
N GLU A 158 -8.85 14.82 17.49
CA GLU A 158 -8.28 16.16 17.42
C GLU A 158 -7.59 16.49 16.08
N ILE A 159 -7.46 15.52 15.17
CA ILE A 159 -6.78 15.66 13.86
C ILE A 159 -7.68 16.36 12.84
#